data_AF-A0AB34GCG3-F1
#
_entry.id   AF-A0AB34GCG3-F1
#
_cell.length_a   1.000
_cell.length_b   1.000
_cell.length_c   1.000
_cell.angle_alpha   90.00
_cell.angle_beta   90.00
_cell.angle_gamma   90.00
#
_symmetry.space_group_name_H-M   'P 1'
#
loop_
_entity.id
_entity.type
_entity.pdbx_description
1 polymer ?
#
loop_
_entity_poly.entity_id
_entity_poly.type
_entity_poly.pdbx_seq_one_letter_code
_entity_poly.pdbx_strand_id
1 'polypeptide(L)' 'MPNIGYGNKMKTTHMLLSDFQKFLVLEVLLMCHKSYSAEIAPYVSSKDHKAIMERAAQMAIRVSNSNARIYSEESE' A
#
# COMPACT_ATOMS: atom_id res chain seq x y z
N MET A 1 12.80 1.56 29.21
CA MET A 1 11.36 1.91 29.25
C MET A 1 11.03 2.84 28.11
N PRO A 2 9.95 2.59 27.33
CA PRO A 2 9.45 3.55 26.36
C PRO A 2 8.88 4.80 27.06
N ASN A 3 9.06 5.97 26.45
CA ASN A 3 8.75 7.31 26.96
C ASN A 3 8.22 8.18 25.80
N ILE A 4 7.41 9.20 26.11
CA ILE A 4 6.82 10.15 25.17
C ILE A 4 7.86 10.83 24.28
N GLY A 5 9.08 11.05 24.80
CA GLY A 5 10.19 11.67 24.07
C GLY A 5 10.75 10.85 22.90
N TYR A 6 10.44 9.56 22.81
CA TYR A 6 10.83 8.71 21.67
C TYR A 6 9.81 8.75 20.51
N GLY A 7 8.70 9.47 20.68
CA GLY A 7 7.67 9.58 19.64
C GLY A 7 8.15 10.35 18.41
N ASN A 8 7.75 9.89 17.22
CA ASN A 8 7.96 10.64 15.99
C ASN A 8 7.12 11.93 15.97
N LYS A 9 7.59 12.92 15.21
CA LYS A 9 6.79 14.12 14.90
C LYS A 9 5.46 13.68 14.27
N MET A 10 4.37 14.34 14.63
CA MET A 10 3.02 14.01 14.13
C MET A 10 2.94 13.85 12.60
N LYS A 11 3.68 14.67 11.84
CA LYS A 11 3.70 14.62 10.38
C LYS A 11 4.39 13.39 9.79
N THR A 12 5.32 12.79 10.54
CA THR A 12 6.13 11.63 10.10
C THR A 12 5.67 10.33 10.77
N THR A 13 4.65 10.39 11.61
CA THR A 13 4.05 9.20 12.22
C THR A 13 3.35 8.38 11.13
N HIS A 14 3.59 7.07 11.10
CA HIS A 14 3.03 6.13 10.11
C HIS A 14 3.48 6.33 8.64
N MET A 15 4.48 7.19 8.40
CA MET A 15 5.07 7.39 7.08
C MET A 15 6.03 6.24 6.74
N LEU A 16 6.03 5.79 5.49
CA LEU A 16 7.02 4.88 4.94
C LEU A 16 8.30 5.66 4.62
N LEU A 17 9.42 4.94 4.50
CA LEU A 17 10.70 5.50 4.01
C LEU A 17 10.62 6.05 2.58
N SER A 18 9.55 5.73 1.86
CA SER A 18 9.24 6.23 0.53
C SER A 18 8.49 7.56 0.52
N ASP A 19 8.34 8.21 1.68
CA ASP A 19 7.54 9.44 1.91
C ASP A 19 6.03 9.29 1.67
N PHE A 20 5.54 8.06 1.51
CA PHE A 20 4.11 7.76 1.42
C PHE A 20 3.57 7.24 2.75
N GLN A 21 2.30 7.51 3.04
CA GLN A 21 1.58 6.80 4.09
C GLN A 21 0.86 5.58 3.48
N LYS A 22 0.96 4.43 4.12
CA LYS A 22 0.29 3.21 3.64
C LYS A 22 -1.21 3.23 3.92
N PHE A 23 -2.00 2.75 2.96
CA PHE A 23 -3.45 2.63 3.09
C PHE A 23 -3.96 1.36 2.42
N LEU A 24 -4.90 0.66 3.06
CA LEU A 24 -5.27 -0.72 2.70
C LEU A 24 -6.31 -0.82 1.55
N VAL A 25 -6.86 0.30 1.06
CA VAL A 25 -7.98 0.30 0.09
C VAL A 25 -7.72 1.27 -1.07
N LEU A 26 -7.97 0.85 -2.32
CA LEU A 26 -7.68 1.67 -3.51
C LEU A 26 -8.65 2.82 -3.79
N GLU A 27 -9.97 2.60 -3.67
CA GLU A 27 -10.95 3.55 -4.24
C GLU A 27 -11.00 4.90 -3.50
N VAL A 28 -10.64 4.91 -2.22
CA VAL A 28 -10.59 6.15 -1.41
C VAL A 28 -9.37 7.02 -1.79
N LEU A 29 -8.38 6.46 -2.51
CA LEU A 29 -7.10 7.11 -2.78
C LEU A 29 -7.04 7.96 -4.05
N LEU A 30 -8.12 8.08 -4.83
CA LEU A 30 -8.10 8.80 -6.12
C LEU A 30 -7.52 10.23 -5.98
N MET A 31 -8.00 10.98 -4.98
CA MET A 31 -7.56 12.35 -4.73
C MET A 31 -6.18 12.43 -4.04
N CYS A 32 -5.82 11.40 -3.28
CA CYS A 32 -4.71 11.44 -2.33
C CYS A 32 -3.50 10.58 -2.75
N HIS A 33 -3.46 10.08 -3.99
CA HIS A 33 -2.41 9.18 -4.50
C HIS A 33 -0.98 9.74 -4.43
N LYS A 34 -0.80 11.07 -4.28
CA LYS A 34 0.52 11.69 -4.09
C LYS A 34 1.08 11.53 -2.67
N SER A 35 0.21 11.38 -1.68
CA SER A 35 0.60 11.27 -0.26
C SER A 35 0.49 9.84 0.26
N TYR A 36 -0.29 8.99 -0.40
CA TYR A 36 -0.56 7.63 0.05
C TYR A 36 -0.17 6.58 -0.99
N SER A 37 0.36 5.47 -0.48
CA SER A 37 0.61 4.25 -1.25
C SER A 37 -0.42 3.20 -0.82
N ALA A 38 -0.94 2.45 -1.78
CA ALA A 38 -1.89 1.39 -1.52
C ALA A 38 -1.19 0.09 -1.08
N GLU A 39 -1.80 -0.62 -0.14
CA GLU A 39 -1.43 -1.98 0.25
C GLU A 39 -2.62 -2.90 0.02
N ILE A 40 -2.42 -3.98 -0.74
CA ILE A 40 -3.46 -4.98 -0.97
C ILE A 40 -3.49 -5.92 0.23
N ALA A 41 -4.68 -6.17 0.77
CA ALA A 41 -4.81 -7.02 1.95
C ALA A 41 -4.43 -8.50 1.65
N PRO A 42 -3.83 -9.21 2.63
CA PRO A 42 -3.31 -10.56 2.40
C PRO A 42 -4.38 -11.63 2.13
N TYR A 43 -5.65 -11.37 2.46
CA TYR A 43 -6.76 -12.30 2.21
C TYR A 43 -7.34 -12.20 0.78
N VAL A 44 -6.90 -11.23 -0.02
CA VAL A 44 -7.44 -10.98 -1.38
C VAL A 44 -6.91 -12.02 -2.36
N SER A 45 -7.79 -12.74 -3.06
CA SER A 45 -7.41 -13.77 -4.03
C SER A 45 -6.45 -13.23 -5.10
N SER A 46 -5.65 -14.11 -5.71
CA SER A 46 -4.72 -13.73 -6.79
C SER A 46 -5.43 -13.12 -8.00
N LYS A 47 -6.62 -13.62 -8.35
CA LYS A 47 -7.48 -13.09 -9.41
C LYS A 47 -7.88 -11.64 -9.11
N ASP A 48 -8.35 -11.38 -7.90
CA ASP A 48 -8.76 -10.03 -7.48
C ASP A 48 -7.54 -9.12 -7.33
N HIS A 49 -6.40 -9.66 -6.90
CA HIS A 49 -5.12 -8.94 -6.80
C HIS A 49 -4.68 -8.40 -8.18
N LYS A 50 -4.79 -9.21 -9.24
CA LYS A 50 -4.51 -8.77 -10.62
C LYS A 50 -5.46 -7.64 -11.06
N ALA A 51 -6.77 -7.78 -10.81
CA ALA A 51 -7.76 -6.75 -11.13
C ALA A 51 -7.56 -5.44 -10.34
N ILE A 52 -7.12 -5.55 -9.09
CA ILE A 52 -6.77 -4.41 -8.23
C ILE A 52 -5.51 -3.72 -8.73
N MET A 53 -4.48 -4.45 -9.16
CA MET A 53 -3.29 -3.86 -9.77
C MET A 53 -3.58 -3.13 -11.07
N GLU A 54 -4.40 -3.72 -11.95
CA GLU A 54 -4.77 -3.10 -13.22
C GLU A 54 -5.52 -1.78 -12.99
N ARG A 55 -6.46 -1.76 -12.05
CA ARG A 55 -7.14 -0.53 -11.61
C ARG A 55 -6.18 0.49 -11.00
N ALA A 56 -5.25 0.05 -10.14
CA ALA A 56 -4.25 0.93 -9.55
C ALA A 56 -3.35 1.58 -10.61
N ALA A 57 -2.99 0.84 -11.67
CA ALA A 57 -2.19 1.34 -12.80
C ALA A 57 -2.95 2.41 -13.59
N GLN A 58 -4.25 2.20 -13.85
CA GLN A 58 -5.12 3.19 -14.50
C GLN A 58 -5.22 4.49 -13.70
N MET A 59 -5.22 4.39 -12.36
CA MET A 59 -5.33 5.53 -11.44
C MET A 59 -3.97 6.14 -11.06
N ALA A 60 -2.86 5.62 -11.60
CA ALA A 60 -1.48 6.01 -11.25
C ALA A 60 -1.18 5.94 -9.73
N ILE A 61 -1.79 4.99 -9.03
CA ILE A 61 -1.58 4.76 -7.59
C ILE A 61 -0.40 3.82 -7.40
N ARG A 62 0.55 4.19 -6.55
CA ARG A 62 1.65 3.30 -6.16
C ARG A 62 1.12 2.19 -5.23
N VAL A 63 1.45 0.94 -5.52
CA VAL A 63 1.12 -0.22 -4.69
C VAL A 63 2.41 -0.76 -4.05
N SER A 64 2.44 -0.88 -2.73
CA SER A 64 3.64 -1.29 -1.98
C SER A 64 3.96 -2.78 -2.16
N ASN A 65 2.94 -3.63 -2.32
CA ASN A 65 3.04 -5.08 -2.40
C ASN A 65 2.64 -5.63 -3.79
N SER A 66 3.12 -4.99 -4.85
CA SER A 66 2.75 -5.29 -6.25
C SER A 66 2.88 -6.78 -6.61
N ASN A 67 3.89 -7.49 -6.11
CA ASN A 67 4.19 -8.86 -6.57
C ASN A 67 3.82 -9.95 -5.55
N ALA A 68 3.19 -9.60 -4.43
CA ALA A 68 3.10 -10.46 -3.25
C ALA A 68 2.36 -11.80 -3.44
N ARG A 69 1.47 -11.91 -4.43
CA ARG A 69 0.65 -13.12 -4.68
C ARG A 69 0.73 -13.67 -6.11
N ILE A 70 1.38 -12.94 -7.01
CA ILE A 70 1.55 -13.34 -8.42
C ILE A 70 2.71 -14.33 -8.53
N TYR A 71 3.77 -14.14 -7.73
CA TYR A 71 4.96 -14.99 -7.75
C TYR A 71 4.72 -16.41 -7.26
N SER A 72 3.78 -16.60 -6.32
CA SER A 72 3.43 -17.92 -5.79
C SER A 72 2.69 -18.83 -6.77
N GLU A 73 1.99 -18.26 -7.77
CA GLU A 73 1.28 -19.04 -8.80
C GLU A 73 2.16 -19.42 -9.99
N GLU A 74 3.23 -18.65 -10.28
CA GLU A 74 4.16 -18.93 -11.39
C GLU A 74 5.30 -19.88 -10.96
N SER A 75 5.49 -20.05 -9.64
CA SER A 75 6.53 -20.92 -9.07
C SER A 75 6.00 -22.31 -8.66
N GLU A 76 4.73 -22.60 -8.94
CA GLU A 76 4.09 -23.93 -8.80
C GLU A 76 3.78 -24.49 -10.20
#